data_AF-A0A6G0KXI2-F1
#
_entry.id   AF-A0A6G0KXI2-F1
#
_cell.length_a   1.000
_cell.length_b   1.000
_cell.length_c   1.000
_cell.angle_alpha   90.00
_cell.angle_beta   90.00
_cell.angle_gamma   90.00
#
_symmetry.space_group_name_H-M   'P 1'
#
loop_
_entity.id
_entity.type
_entity.pdbx_description
1 polymer ?
#
loop_
_entity_poly.entity_id
_entity_poly.type
_entity_poly.pdbx_seq_one_letter_code
_entity_poly.pdbx_strand_id
1 'polypeptide(L)'
;MTTELGVCEHRDIGVKLNRRRYVTGGLLRGRVLFRTTKFVKSSDFVVRLEGREHISWLEQSSTTRTSRTRPRRRHNKDVLQERVLLTDGPTTYRPGEYEFPFSFRLPASLPSSFQMKDRQLVELGSMESSITYKARATIRIDGAVRPYIEDSRPFIVQRPPPDYITRPLQRSSSDKIRVFRVFSCGMCTLSASLDHNEVSAGDTVTVFTSVKNQTSKDMAGISVQLIEDLEIYGRITTFNGVYALMYSWYFPKDSPISGLGHHHDWEHVVVWVNDITLDSPSIIAVSPSALSGYNIYYPPESNTIDGFSAKVDYSSSWLVVNHALDSTSDAGETQDLIMWDQLTDAARTALENTDFGDANVPMKDANFEAKLANAYYS
;
A
#
# COMPACT_ATOMS: atom_id res chain seq x y z
N MET A 1 20.59 -10.85 -57.64
CA MET A 1 21.02 -11.76 -56.56
C MET A 1 20.20 -11.43 -55.33
N THR A 2 19.36 -12.38 -54.94
CA THR A 2 18.32 -12.29 -53.91
C THR A 2 18.94 -12.18 -52.51
N THR A 3 18.67 -11.07 -51.83
CA THR A 3 19.02 -10.83 -50.43
C THR A 3 18.16 -11.70 -49.51
N GLU A 4 18.73 -12.78 -48.99
CA GLU A 4 18.15 -13.52 -47.86
C GLU A 4 18.23 -12.68 -46.58
N LEU A 5 17.08 -12.15 -46.17
CA LEU A 5 16.83 -11.57 -44.86
C LEU A 5 16.93 -12.67 -43.79
N GLY A 6 18.13 -12.79 -43.20
CA GLY A 6 18.40 -13.70 -42.10
C GLY A 6 17.83 -13.16 -40.79
N VAL A 7 16.96 -13.95 -40.17
CA VAL A 7 16.37 -13.71 -38.86
C VAL A 7 17.47 -13.76 -37.79
N CYS A 8 17.72 -12.65 -37.10
CA CYS A 8 18.44 -12.68 -35.82
C CYS A 8 17.56 -13.41 -34.80
N GLU A 9 18.08 -14.44 -34.14
CA GLU A 9 17.32 -15.20 -33.14
C GLU A 9 17.28 -14.45 -31.80
N HIS A 10 16.34 -14.81 -30.92
CA HIS A 10 16.17 -14.20 -29.60
C HIS A 10 17.43 -14.30 -28.70
N ARG A 11 18.42 -15.14 -29.05
CA ARG A 11 19.68 -15.32 -28.33
C ARG A 11 20.78 -14.34 -28.72
N ASP A 12 20.51 -13.45 -29.67
CA ASP A 12 21.50 -12.50 -30.22
C ASP A 12 21.52 -11.16 -29.48
N ILE A 13 20.62 -10.96 -28.52
CA ILE A 13 20.64 -9.84 -27.59
C ILE A 13 20.49 -10.36 -26.16
N GLY A 14 21.21 -9.76 -25.22
CA GLY A 14 21.15 -10.13 -23.81
C GLY A 14 21.34 -8.92 -22.92
N VAL A 15 20.46 -8.71 -21.94
CA VAL A 15 20.64 -7.67 -20.92
C VAL A 15 21.15 -8.31 -19.63
N LYS A 16 22.19 -7.69 -19.05
CA LYS A 16 22.78 -8.09 -17.77
C LYS A 16 22.80 -6.88 -16.85
N LEU A 17 22.19 -7.04 -15.68
CA LEU A 17 22.24 -6.04 -14.61
C LEU A 17 23.39 -6.38 -13.66
N ASN A 18 24.07 -5.35 -13.16
CA ASN A 18 25.20 -5.56 -12.23
C ASN A 18 24.73 -6.11 -10.88
N ARG A 19 23.49 -5.78 -10.49
CA ARG A 19 22.81 -6.26 -9.27
C ARG A 19 21.37 -6.62 -9.59
N ARG A 20 20.74 -7.40 -8.71
CA ARG A 20 19.29 -7.72 -8.76
C ARG A 20 18.43 -6.77 -7.92
N ARG A 21 19.01 -6.15 -6.89
CA ARG A 21 18.32 -5.25 -5.95
C ARG A 21 18.92 -3.85 -6.05
N TYR A 22 18.05 -2.84 -6.07
CA TYR A 22 18.40 -1.43 -6.17
C TYR A 22 17.58 -0.61 -5.18
N VAL A 23 18.21 0.43 -4.63
CA VAL A 23 17.55 1.38 -3.76
C VAL A 23 16.97 2.53 -4.59
N THR A 24 15.80 3.05 -4.23
CA THR A 24 15.22 4.24 -4.88
C THR A 24 16.19 5.42 -4.80
N GLY A 25 16.21 6.29 -5.82
CA GLY A 25 17.21 7.36 -5.93
C GLY A 25 18.63 6.88 -6.31
N GLY A 26 18.88 5.56 -6.25
CA GLY A 26 20.15 4.93 -6.58
C GLY A 26 20.38 4.71 -8.07
N LEU A 27 21.60 4.30 -8.42
CA LEU A 27 22.01 4.10 -9.80
C LEU A 27 21.85 2.63 -10.24
N LEU A 28 20.97 2.40 -11.19
CA LEU A 28 20.86 1.13 -11.91
C LEU A 28 21.96 1.08 -12.97
N ARG A 29 22.78 0.04 -12.95
CA ARG A 29 23.86 -0.18 -13.92
C ARG A 29 23.76 -1.56 -14.54
N GLY A 30 23.99 -1.63 -15.84
CA GLY A 30 24.00 -2.87 -16.57
C GLY A 30 24.72 -2.75 -17.90
N ARG A 31 24.65 -3.82 -18.68
CA ARG A 31 25.20 -3.92 -20.01
C ARG A 31 24.26 -4.69 -20.92
N VAL A 32 24.24 -4.31 -22.19
CA VAL A 32 23.59 -5.07 -23.25
C VAL A 32 24.66 -5.74 -24.10
N LEU A 33 24.55 -7.04 -24.24
CA LEU A 33 25.35 -7.86 -25.15
C LEU A 33 24.55 -8.00 -26.43
N PHE A 34 25.15 -7.69 -27.56
CA PHE A 34 24.56 -7.88 -28.87
C PHE A 34 25.54 -8.65 -29.76
N ARG A 35 25.07 -9.72 -30.37
CA ARG A 35 25.86 -10.55 -31.28
C ARG A 35 25.15 -10.60 -32.62
N THR A 36 25.89 -10.45 -33.70
CA THR A 36 25.35 -10.66 -35.04
C THR A 36 26.33 -11.42 -35.91
N THR A 37 25.82 -12.29 -36.77
CA THR A 37 26.60 -13.02 -37.78
C THR A 37 26.54 -12.35 -39.15
N LYS A 38 25.71 -11.32 -39.31
CA LYS A 38 25.48 -10.58 -40.57
C LYS A 38 25.59 -9.06 -40.33
N PHE A 39 25.64 -8.30 -41.43
CA PHE A 39 25.50 -6.84 -41.33
C PHE A 39 24.09 -6.49 -40.86
N VAL A 40 24.01 -5.68 -39.81
CA VAL A 40 22.74 -5.22 -39.23
C VAL A 40 22.74 -3.70 -39.23
N LYS A 41 21.76 -3.10 -39.90
CA LYS A 41 21.46 -1.68 -39.75
C LYS A 41 20.37 -1.53 -38.69
N SER A 42 20.60 -0.66 -37.71
CA SER A 42 19.61 -0.34 -36.70
C SER A 42 19.48 1.16 -36.54
N SER A 43 18.24 1.62 -36.40
CA SER A 43 17.90 3.01 -36.09
C SER A 43 17.33 3.21 -34.68
N ASP A 44 17.15 2.14 -33.92
CA ASP A 44 16.59 2.17 -32.57
C ASP A 44 17.21 1.06 -31.74
N PHE A 45 18.20 1.40 -30.92
CA PHE A 45 18.82 0.47 -29.97
C PHE A 45 18.83 1.08 -28.57
N VAL A 46 17.99 0.54 -27.69
CA VAL A 46 17.68 1.13 -26.39
C VAL A 46 17.51 0.11 -25.29
N VAL A 47 17.64 0.57 -24.05
CA VAL A 47 17.11 -0.11 -22.87
C VAL A 47 15.88 0.63 -22.38
N ARG A 48 14.75 -0.06 -22.31
CA ARG A 48 13.52 0.40 -21.66
C ARG A 48 13.52 -0.08 -20.21
N LEU A 49 13.37 0.84 -19.27
CA LEU A 49 13.13 0.50 -17.87
C LEU A 49 11.63 0.63 -17.63
N GLU A 50 11.00 -0.48 -17.27
CA GLU A 50 9.55 -0.62 -17.14
C GLU A 50 9.21 -1.05 -15.72
N GLY A 51 8.34 -0.30 -15.06
CA GLY A 51 7.78 -0.61 -13.75
C GLY A 51 6.27 -0.67 -13.85
N ARG A 52 5.66 -1.75 -13.36
CA ARG A 52 4.22 -1.98 -13.41
C ARG A 52 3.67 -2.41 -12.08
N GLU A 53 2.63 -1.71 -11.68
CA GLU A 53 1.70 -2.13 -10.65
C GLU A 53 0.53 -2.87 -11.30
N HIS A 54 0.17 -4.02 -10.73
CA HIS A 54 -0.93 -4.88 -11.16
C HIS A 54 -1.72 -5.33 -9.95
N ILE A 55 -3.04 -5.16 -9.98
CA ILE A 55 -3.97 -5.73 -9.00
C ILE A 55 -5.05 -6.50 -9.76
N SER A 56 -5.46 -7.65 -9.25
CA SER A 56 -6.64 -8.36 -9.71
C SER A 56 -7.39 -9.07 -8.59
N TRP A 57 -8.72 -9.02 -8.60
CA TRP A 57 -9.57 -9.57 -7.53
C TRP A 57 -10.86 -10.17 -8.09
N LEU A 58 -11.54 -10.99 -7.28
CA LEU A 58 -12.83 -11.60 -7.61
C LEU A 58 -13.97 -10.86 -6.93
N GLU A 59 -14.90 -10.33 -7.71
CA GLU A 59 -16.06 -9.61 -7.18
C GLU A 59 -17.11 -10.62 -6.66
N GLN A 60 -17.70 -10.36 -5.49
CA GLN A 60 -18.81 -11.14 -4.93
C GLN A 60 -20.14 -10.54 -5.44
N SER A 61 -20.94 -11.33 -6.16
CA SER A 61 -22.30 -10.92 -6.53
C SER A 61 -23.23 -11.20 -5.36
N SER A 62 -23.86 -10.16 -4.80
CA SER A 62 -24.86 -10.27 -3.72
C SER A 62 -26.22 -10.80 -4.15
N THR A 63 -26.40 -11.18 -5.42
CA THR A 63 -27.69 -11.71 -5.90
C THR A 63 -27.55 -12.98 -6.74
N THR A 64 -28.37 -13.97 -6.35
CA THR A 64 -28.74 -15.24 -7.00
C THR A 64 -27.76 -16.43 -6.99
N ARG A 65 -28.26 -17.54 -6.40
CA ARG A 65 -27.76 -18.93 -6.41
C ARG A 65 -27.68 -19.54 -7.82
N THR A 66 -26.91 -18.96 -8.72
CA THR A 66 -26.55 -19.64 -9.97
C THR A 66 -25.04 -19.66 -10.14
N SER A 67 -24.52 -20.85 -10.45
CA SER A 67 -23.11 -21.14 -10.71
C SER A 67 -22.65 -20.47 -12.01
N ARG A 68 -22.49 -19.14 -12.00
CA ARG A 68 -21.76 -18.40 -13.03
C ARG A 68 -20.39 -18.00 -12.49
N THR A 69 -19.38 -18.21 -13.31
CA THR A 69 -17.98 -17.84 -13.09
C THR A 69 -17.89 -16.40 -12.58
N ARG A 70 -17.27 -16.20 -11.40
CA ARG A 70 -17.11 -14.87 -10.80
C ARG A 70 -16.27 -13.98 -11.72
N PRO A 71 -16.69 -12.75 -12.06
CA PRO A 71 -15.89 -11.86 -12.89
C PRO A 71 -14.63 -11.43 -12.14
N ARG A 72 -13.47 -11.53 -12.81
CA ARG A 72 -12.18 -11.08 -12.27
C ARG A 72 -11.90 -9.66 -12.76
N ARG A 73 -11.84 -8.70 -11.83
CA ARG A 73 -11.43 -7.32 -12.11
C ARG A 73 -9.91 -7.19 -12.10
N ARG A 74 -9.39 -6.20 -12.82
CA ARG A 74 -7.96 -5.90 -12.89
C ARG A 74 -7.72 -4.40 -12.95
N HIS A 75 -6.72 -3.94 -12.21
CA HIS A 75 -6.16 -2.60 -12.26
C HIS A 75 -4.69 -2.71 -12.70
N ASN A 76 -4.26 -1.85 -13.63
CA ASN A 76 -2.85 -1.73 -14.01
C ASN A 76 -2.43 -0.26 -14.01
N LYS A 77 -1.25 0.02 -13.49
CA LYS A 77 -0.61 1.34 -13.54
C LYS A 77 0.87 1.19 -13.86
N ASP A 78 1.36 1.92 -14.86
CA ASP A 78 2.79 2.01 -15.10
C ASP A 78 3.39 3.01 -14.10
N VAL A 79 4.38 2.56 -13.32
CA VAL A 79 5.06 3.36 -12.29
C VAL A 79 6.46 3.80 -12.72
N LEU A 80 6.98 3.24 -13.80
CA LEU A 80 8.23 3.65 -14.44
C LEU A 80 8.16 3.35 -15.94
N GLN A 81 8.39 4.37 -16.78
CA GLN A 81 8.56 4.21 -18.22
C GLN A 81 9.71 5.09 -18.68
N GLU A 82 10.90 4.51 -18.80
CA GLU A 82 12.11 5.25 -19.14
C GLU A 82 12.84 4.60 -20.30
N ARG A 83 13.45 5.42 -21.16
CA ARG A 83 14.16 4.97 -22.35
C ARG A 83 15.60 5.48 -22.34
N VAL A 84 16.54 4.56 -22.23
CA VAL A 84 17.98 4.83 -22.26
C VAL A 84 18.52 4.49 -23.64
N LEU A 85 19.04 5.49 -24.35
CA LEU A 85 19.68 5.30 -25.66
C LEU A 85 21.03 4.59 -25.49
N LEU A 86 21.30 3.57 -26.30
CA LEU A 86 22.62 2.91 -26.33
C LEU A 86 23.52 3.45 -27.45
N THR A 87 22.93 4.15 -28.43
CA THR A 87 23.64 4.82 -29.52
C THR A 87 23.01 6.18 -29.82
N ASP A 88 23.81 7.11 -30.34
CA ASP A 88 23.37 8.48 -30.65
C ASP A 88 22.62 8.61 -31.99
N GLY A 89 22.35 7.48 -32.67
CA GLY A 89 21.64 7.46 -33.93
C GLY A 89 21.74 6.14 -34.68
N PRO A 90 21.29 6.12 -35.96
CA PRO A 90 21.34 4.93 -36.78
C PRO A 90 22.76 4.42 -36.98
N THR A 91 22.97 3.15 -36.69
CA THR A 91 24.28 2.49 -36.68
C THR A 91 24.24 1.23 -37.55
N THR A 92 25.35 0.91 -38.21
CA THR A 92 25.52 -0.35 -38.94
C THR A 92 26.54 -1.22 -38.24
N TYR A 93 26.10 -2.38 -37.76
CA TYR A 93 26.91 -3.38 -37.08
C TYR A 93 27.42 -4.41 -38.09
N ARG A 94 28.72 -4.69 -38.03
CA ARG A 94 29.34 -5.81 -38.75
C ARG A 94 29.14 -7.11 -37.98
N PRO A 95 29.30 -8.28 -38.61
CA PRO A 95 29.38 -9.54 -37.88
C PRO A 95 30.38 -9.45 -36.72
N GLY A 96 29.95 -9.82 -35.50
CA GLY A 96 30.75 -9.68 -34.29
C GLY A 96 29.91 -9.63 -33.02
N GLU A 97 30.60 -9.47 -31.89
CA GLU A 97 30.01 -9.27 -30.56
C GLU A 97 30.26 -7.85 -30.08
N TYR A 98 29.24 -7.26 -29.47
CA TYR A 98 29.21 -5.88 -29.02
C TYR A 98 28.69 -5.83 -27.58
N GLU A 99 29.22 -4.89 -26.80
CA GLU A 99 28.83 -4.66 -25.42
C GLU A 99 28.53 -3.18 -25.21
N PHE A 100 27.32 -2.86 -24.76
CA PHE A 100 26.87 -1.49 -24.52
C PHE A 100 26.57 -1.30 -23.04
N PRO A 101 27.42 -0.60 -22.28
CA PRO A 101 27.11 -0.25 -20.90
C PRO A 101 25.99 0.79 -20.84
N PHE A 102 25.15 0.68 -19.82
CA PHE A 102 24.13 1.69 -19.53
C PHE A 102 24.02 1.94 -18.03
N SER A 103 23.63 3.17 -17.69
CA SER A 103 23.34 3.57 -16.33
C SER A 103 22.15 4.51 -16.28
N PHE A 104 21.31 4.36 -15.27
CA PHE A 104 20.13 5.19 -15.06
C PHE A 104 19.90 5.42 -13.57
N ARG A 105 19.60 6.65 -13.17
CA ARG A 105 19.29 6.97 -11.77
C ARG A 105 17.80 6.76 -11.55
N LEU A 106 17.45 5.78 -10.71
CA LEU A 106 16.06 5.50 -10.38
C LEU A 106 15.44 6.71 -9.65
N PRO A 107 14.20 7.12 -9.98
CA PRO A 107 13.49 8.13 -9.20
C PRO A 107 13.38 7.72 -7.72
N ALA A 108 13.50 8.70 -6.82
CA ALA A 108 13.38 8.46 -5.38
C ALA A 108 11.95 8.09 -4.95
N SER A 109 10.96 8.53 -5.72
CA SER A 109 9.53 8.31 -5.50
C SER A 109 9.03 6.93 -5.90
N LEU A 110 9.87 6.09 -6.54
CA LEU A 110 9.42 4.76 -6.97
C LEU A 110 8.96 3.92 -5.77
N PRO A 111 7.84 3.20 -5.88
CA PRO A 111 7.42 2.27 -4.85
C PRO A 111 8.37 1.06 -4.79
N SER A 112 8.50 0.46 -3.61
CA SER A 112 9.19 -0.82 -3.46
C SER A 112 8.50 -1.90 -4.29
N SER A 113 9.28 -2.87 -4.78
CA SER A 113 8.72 -4.08 -5.40
C SER A 113 7.88 -4.84 -4.40
N PHE A 114 6.75 -5.36 -4.85
CA PHE A 114 5.77 -6.03 -4.01
C PHE A 114 5.16 -7.21 -4.77
N GLN A 115 4.81 -8.28 -4.05
CA GLN A 115 4.05 -9.38 -4.62
C GLN A 115 3.20 -10.06 -3.55
N MET A 116 1.91 -10.17 -3.82
CA MET A 116 0.92 -10.85 -2.99
C MET A 116 0.04 -11.71 -3.90
N LYS A 117 -0.16 -12.96 -3.50
CA LYS A 117 -1.02 -13.92 -4.19
C LYS A 117 -1.97 -14.55 -3.19
N ASP A 118 -3.19 -14.84 -3.65
CA ASP A 118 -4.18 -15.65 -2.95
C ASP A 118 -4.51 -15.20 -1.52
N ARG A 119 -4.53 -13.88 -1.28
CA ARG A 119 -5.10 -13.37 -0.03
C ARG A 119 -6.62 -13.55 -0.09
N GLN A 120 -7.15 -14.45 0.74
CA GLN A 120 -8.59 -14.53 0.97
C GLN A 120 -8.97 -13.40 1.94
N LEU A 121 -9.57 -12.35 1.39
CA LEU A 121 -10.25 -11.34 2.18
C LEU A 121 -11.72 -11.76 2.29
N VAL A 122 -12.28 -11.67 3.50
CA VAL A 122 -13.63 -12.18 3.83
C VAL A 122 -14.70 -11.68 2.86
N GLU A 123 -14.53 -10.45 2.34
CA GLU A 123 -15.48 -9.79 1.43
C GLU A 123 -15.04 -9.72 -0.05
N LEU A 124 -13.74 -9.85 -0.36
CA LEU A 124 -13.17 -9.55 -1.69
C LEU A 124 -12.71 -10.76 -2.52
N GLY A 125 -12.99 -11.99 -2.07
CA GLY A 125 -12.55 -13.19 -2.77
C GLY A 125 -11.02 -13.29 -2.89
N SER A 126 -10.51 -13.95 -3.95
CA SER A 126 -9.05 -14.08 -4.15
C SER A 126 -8.44 -12.84 -4.81
N MET A 127 -7.55 -12.17 -4.08
CA MET A 127 -6.81 -11.01 -4.55
C MET A 127 -5.34 -11.33 -4.87
N GLU A 128 -4.87 -10.83 -6.01
CA GLU A 128 -3.47 -10.80 -6.41
C GLU A 128 -3.04 -9.34 -6.61
N SER A 129 -1.87 -8.98 -6.09
CA SER A 129 -1.30 -7.64 -6.26
C SER A 129 0.21 -7.72 -6.44
N SER A 130 0.78 -6.89 -7.31
CA SER A 130 2.23 -6.84 -7.52
C SER A 130 2.71 -5.49 -8.04
N ILE A 131 3.93 -5.11 -7.64
CA ILE A 131 4.71 -4.01 -8.21
C ILE A 131 6.02 -4.62 -8.70
N THR A 132 6.22 -4.61 -10.02
CA THR A 132 7.32 -5.31 -10.68
C THR A 132 8.11 -4.38 -11.58
N TYR A 133 9.42 -4.61 -11.67
CA TYR A 133 10.32 -3.82 -12.53
C TYR A 133 11.16 -4.73 -13.42
N LYS A 134 11.44 -4.27 -14.64
CA LYS A 134 12.33 -4.96 -15.57
C LYS A 134 13.09 -3.97 -16.47
N ALA A 135 14.31 -4.34 -16.81
CA ALA A 135 15.09 -3.71 -17.87
C ALA A 135 14.92 -4.55 -19.14
N ARG A 136 14.45 -3.94 -20.22
CA ARG A 136 14.22 -4.56 -21.53
C ARG A 136 15.14 -3.91 -22.54
N ALA A 137 16.12 -4.65 -23.05
CA ALA A 137 16.92 -4.20 -24.18
C ALA A 137 16.18 -4.52 -25.48
N THR A 138 16.12 -3.57 -26.40
CA THR A 138 15.45 -3.74 -27.69
C THR A 138 16.29 -3.11 -28.79
N ILE A 139 16.53 -3.85 -29.87
CA ILE A 139 17.16 -3.34 -31.09
C ILE A 139 16.25 -3.55 -32.29
N ARG A 140 16.11 -2.51 -33.11
CA ARG A 140 15.39 -2.56 -34.39
C ARG A 140 16.32 -3.01 -35.51
N ILE A 141 16.00 -4.08 -36.23
CA ILE A 141 16.69 -4.53 -37.43
C ILE A 141 15.98 -3.91 -38.64
N ASP A 142 16.59 -2.90 -39.24
CA ASP A 142 16.01 -2.15 -40.36
C ASP A 142 15.87 -3.06 -41.59
N GLY A 143 14.65 -3.18 -42.14
CA GLY A 143 14.35 -4.01 -43.31
C GLY A 143 13.96 -5.46 -43.00
N ALA A 144 13.96 -5.88 -41.73
CA ALA A 144 13.48 -7.21 -41.34
C ALA A 144 11.95 -7.28 -41.20
N VAL A 145 11.38 -8.45 -41.53
CA VAL A 145 9.94 -8.74 -41.39
C VAL A 145 9.49 -8.69 -39.92
N ARG A 146 10.33 -9.18 -39.01
CA ARG A 146 10.19 -8.98 -37.56
C ARG A 146 11.26 -8.00 -37.13
N PRO A 147 10.93 -6.70 -37.04
CA PRO A 147 11.95 -5.67 -36.97
C PRO A 147 12.57 -5.56 -35.59
N TYR A 148 12.10 -6.26 -34.55
CA TYR A 148 12.65 -6.12 -33.20
C TYR A 148 13.12 -7.46 -32.65
N ILE A 149 14.30 -7.42 -32.04
CA ILE A 149 14.76 -8.45 -31.10
C ILE A 149 14.95 -7.78 -29.73
N GLU A 150 14.69 -8.54 -28.67
CA GLU A 150 14.70 -8.03 -27.31
C GLU A 150 15.12 -9.10 -26.30
N ASP A 151 15.67 -8.66 -25.17
CA ASP A 151 15.84 -9.47 -23.95
C ASP A 151 15.40 -8.64 -22.75
N SER A 152 14.98 -9.30 -21.67
CA SER A 152 14.57 -8.59 -20.46
C SER A 152 15.09 -9.26 -19.18
N ARG A 153 15.42 -8.43 -18.19
CA ARG A 153 15.78 -8.87 -16.85
C ARG A 153 14.96 -8.15 -15.79
N PRO A 154 14.29 -8.89 -14.88
CA PRO A 154 13.64 -8.27 -13.75
C PRO A 154 14.68 -7.73 -12.76
N PHE A 155 14.28 -6.69 -12.01
CA PHE A 155 15.02 -6.22 -10.86
C PHE A 155 14.06 -5.80 -9.74
N ILE A 156 14.60 -5.73 -8.53
CA ILE A 156 13.88 -5.39 -7.31
C ILE A 156 14.25 -3.97 -6.92
N VAL A 157 13.25 -3.15 -6.67
CA VAL A 157 13.40 -1.79 -6.11
C VAL A 157 13.01 -1.84 -4.65
N GLN A 158 13.81 -1.23 -3.78
CA GLN A 158 13.53 -1.08 -2.36
C GLN A 158 13.69 0.39 -1.98
N ARG A 159 12.81 0.93 -1.15
CA ARG A 159 13.09 2.21 -0.50
C ARG A 159 14.31 2.08 0.41
N PRO A 160 15.14 3.13 0.54
CA PRO A 160 16.19 3.15 1.54
C PRO A 160 15.56 2.96 2.93
N PRO A 161 16.25 2.26 3.85
CA PRO A 161 15.88 2.33 5.25
C PRO A 161 15.90 3.80 5.68
N PRO A 162 14.98 4.24 6.54
CA PRO A 162 15.03 5.59 7.06
C PRO A 162 16.32 5.81 7.88
N ASP A 163 16.85 7.03 7.83
CA ASP A 163 18.18 7.38 8.37
C ASP A 163 18.28 7.38 9.92
N TYR A 164 17.32 6.78 10.64
CA TYR A 164 17.35 6.66 12.10
C TYR A 164 17.82 5.28 12.55
N ILE A 165 18.60 5.24 13.62
CA ILE A 165 19.05 3.99 14.25
C ILE A 165 17.83 3.29 14.86
N THR A 166 17.33 2.24 14.21
CA THR A 166 16.36 1.31 14.81
C THR A 166 17.05 0.52 15.91
N ARG A 167 16.83 0.90 17.17
CA ARG A 167 17.16 0.01 18.30
C ARG A 167 16.24 -1.20 18.20
N PRO A 168 16.73 -2.45 18.38
CA PRO A 168 15.85 -3.62 18.37
C PRO A 168 14.70 -3.39 19.34
N LEU A 169 13.46 -3.51 18.84
CA LEU A 169 12.27 -3.33 19.66
C LEU A 169 12.25 -4.44 20.70
N GLN A 170 12.69 -4.13 21.92
CA GLN A 170 12.61 -5.02 23.07
C GLN A 170 11.48 -4.54 23.96
N ARG A 171 10.41 -5.34 24.06
CA ARG A 171 9.35 -5.13 25.04
C ARG A 171 9.36 -6.28 26.03
N SER A 172 9.16 -5.93 27.30
CA SER A 172 8.92 -6.90 28.37
C SER A 172 7.59 -6.58 29.05
N SER A 173 6.76 -7.59 29.26
CA SER A 173 5.60 -7.52 30.15
C SER A 173 5.82 -8.44 31.35
N SER A 174 5.34 -8.02 32.52
CA SER A 174 5.41 -8.80 33.75
C SER A 174 4.05 -8.81 34.42
N ASP A 175 3.45 -9.99 34.53
CA ASP A 175 2.10 -10.14 35.03
C ASP A 175 2.02 -11.12 36.21
N LYS A 176 1.11 -10.81 37.15
CA LYS A 176 0.76 -11.70 38.26
C LYS A 176 -0.25 -12.74 37.77
N ILE A 177 0.16 -14.00 37.76
CA ILE A 177 -0.72 -15.09 37.34
C ILE A 177 -1.63 -15.48 38.51
N ARG A 178 -2.95 -15.47 38.26
CA ARG A 178 -3.97 -15.80 39.26
C ARG A 178 -4.77 -17.03 38.86
N VAL A 179 -4.97 -17.94 39.81
CA VAL A 179 -5.90 -19.07 39.68
C VAL A 179 -7.25 -18.64 40.28
N PHE A 180 -8.34 -18.97 39.57
CA PHE A 180 -9.70 -18.51 39.88
C PHE A 180 -9.84 -16.99 40.09
N ARG A 181 -8.97 -16.17 39.47
CA ARG A 181 -8.88 -14.70 39.64
C ARG A 181 -8.52 -14.19 41.06
N VAL A 182 -8.44 -15.04 42.08
CA VAL A 182 -8.24 -14.62 43.49
C VAL A 182 -6.90 -15.07 44.08
N PHE A 183 -6.36 -16.22 43.69
CA PHE A 183 -5.15 -16.78 44.30
C PHE A 183 -3.93 -16.53 43.40
N SER A 184 -3.01 -15.67 43.86
CA SER A 184 -1.76 -15.39 43.16
C SER A 184 -0.85 -16.64 43.18
N CYS A 185 -0.49 -17.14 42.01
CA CYS A 185 0.43 -18.26 41.86
C CYS A 185 1.88 -17.81 41.60
N GLY A 186 2.15 -16.51 41.60
CA GLY A 186 3.48 -15.93 41.40
C GLY A 186 3.52 -14.97 40.22
N MET A 187 4.73 -14.61 39.79
CA MET A 187 4.96 -13.67 38.70
C MET A 187 5.55 -14.37 37.48
N CYS A 188 5.05 -14.05 36.30
CA CYS A 188 5.64 -14.49 35.03
C CYS A 188 6.04 -13.25 34.25
N THR A 189 7.30 -13.20 33.82
CA THR A 189 7.79 -12.12 32.95
C THR A 189 8.08 -12.68 31.57
N LEU A 190 7.47 -12.11 30.54
CA LEU A 190 7.73 -12.41 29.14
C LEU A 190 8.45 -11.21 28.52
N SER A 191 9.58 -11.45 27.89
CA SER A 191 10.28 -10.48 27.06
C SER A 191 10.33 -10.97 25.62
N ALA A 192 10.09 -10.08 24.67
CA ALA A 192 10.22 -10.36 23.26
C ALA A 192 11.05 -9.25 22.59
N SER A 193 11.89 -9.64 21.63
CA SER A 193 12.59 -8.70 20.78
C SER A 193 12.64 -9.18 19.34
N LEU A 194 12.64 -8.22 18.42
CA LEU A 194 12.83 -8.46 17.00
C LEU A 194 14.29 -8.22 16.61
N ASP A 195 14.77 -8.96 15.60
CA ASP A 195 16.07 -8.71 14.95
C ASP A 195 16.08 -7.36 14.23
N HIS A 196 14.95 -6.98 13.63
CA HIS A 196 14.76 -5.72 12.91
C HIS A 196 13.37 -5.13 13.19
N ASN A 197 13.27 -3.80 13.15
CA ASN A 197 11.98 -3.10 13.32
C ASN A 197 11.26 -2.85 11.99
N GLU A 198 11.90 -3.20 10.87
CA GLU A 198 11.39 -3.02 9.51
C GLU A 198 11.79 -4.25 8.68
N VAL A 199 10.83 -4.76 7.90
CA VAL A 199 10.95 -6.06 7.23
C VAL A 199 10.33 -5.92 5.83
N SER A 200 11.05 -6.34 4.79
CA SER A 200 10.45 -6.37 3.44
C SER A 200 9.56 -7.59 3.31
N ALA A 201 8.49 -7.47 2.50
CA ALA A 201 7.65 -8.62 2.18
C ALA A 201 8.48 -9.79 1.62
N GLY A 202 8.39 -10.94 2.28
CA GLY A 202 9.16 -12.15 1.95
C GLY A 202 10.46 -12.34 2.74
N ASP A 203 10.88 -11.37 3.56
CA ASP A 203 11.95 -11.58 4.53
C ASP A 203 11.45 -12.39 5.74
N THR A 204 12.35 -13.14 6.38
CA THR A 204 12.07 -13.85 7.63
C THR A 204 12.32 -12.91 8.81
N VAL A 205 11.32 -12.76 9.70
CA VAL A 205 11.47 -12.04 10.97
C VAL A 205 11.82 -13.02 12.07
N THR A 206 12.89 -12.75 12.80
CA THR A 206 13.26 -13.55 13.96
C THR A 206 12.74 -12.90 15.24
N VAL A 207 11.83 -13.59 15.93
CA VAL A 207 11.35 -13.16 17.25
C VAL A 207 12.11 -13.91 18.33
N PHE A 208 12.91 -13.20 19.11
CA PHE A 208 13.57 -13.73 20.30
C PHE A 208 12.64 -13.57 21.49
N THR A 209 12.34 -14.66 22.18
CA THR A 209 11.51 -14.62 23.40
C THR A 209 12.29 -15.12 24.61
N SER A 210 12.05 -14.51 25.76
CA SER A 210 12.61 -14.92 27.05
C SER A 210 11.51 -14.94 28.09
N VAL A 211 11.38 -16.06 28.81
CA VAL A 211 10.39 -16.26 29.86
C VAL A 211 11.09 -16.47 31.19
N LYS A 212 10.71 -15.67 32.18
CA LYS A 212 11.04 -15.88 33.58
C LYS A 212 9.77 -16.25 34.33
N ASN A 213 9.51 -17.55 34.44
CA ASN A 213 8.37 -18.09 35.16
C ASN A 213 8.73 -18.30 36.64
N GLN A 214 8.28 -17.40 37.51
CA GLN A 214 8.39 -17.54 38.97
C GLN A 214 7.04 -17.90 39.58
N THR A 215 6.21 -18.61 38.82
CA THR A 215 4.90 -19.08 39.27
C THR A 215 4.95 -20.56 39.65
N SER A 216 3.96 -21.00 40.41
CA SER A 216 3.74 -22.41 40.75
C SER A 216 3.01 -23.21 39.65
N LYS A 217 2.97 -22.70 38.42
CA LYS A 217 2.25 -23.28 37.28
C LYS A 217 3.19 -23.47 36.09
N ASP A 218 2.99 -24.56 35.36
CA ASP A 218 3.74 -24.84 34.14
C ASP A 218 3.25 -23.96 32.98
N MET A 219 4.19 -23.53 32.14
CA MET A 219 3.89 -22.83 30.89
C MET A 219 3.66 -23.85 29.79
N ALA A 220 2.46 -23.87 29.21
CA ALA A 220 2.10 -24.82 28.16
C ALA A 220 2.69 -24.46 26.77
N GLY A 221 2.97 -23.18 26.51
CA GLY A 221 3.55 -22.73 25.25
C GLY A 221 3.62 -21.21 25.11
N ILE A 222 4.28 -20.75 24.05
CA ILE A 222 4.37 -19.35 23.63
C ILE A 222 3.76 -19.28 22.23
N SER A 223 2.86 -18.32 22.00
CA SER A 223 2.31 -18.00 20.68
C SER A 223 2.86 -16.67 20.20
N VAL A 224 3.25 -16.61 18.93
CA VAL A 224 3.69 -15.38 18.25
C VAL A 224 2.77 -15.18 17.05
N GLN A 225 2.20 -14.00 16.91
CA GLN A 225 1.29 -13.64 15.83
C GLN A 225 1.79 -12.35 15.18
N LEU A 226 1.72 -12.30 13.85
CA LEU A 226 1.86 -11.06 13.09
C LEU A 226 0.45 -10.52 12.86
N ILE A 227 0.18 -9.32 13.36
CA ILE A 227 -1.12 -8.64 13.26
C ILE A 227 -0.93 -7.46 12.31
N GLU A 228 -1.88 -7.26 11.41
CA GLU A 228 -2.00 -6.04 10.60
C GLU A 228 -3.00 -5.13 11.32
N ASP A 229 -2.53 -4.01 11.85
CA ASP A 229 -3.39 -3.05 12.54
C ASP A 229 -3.92 -2.02 11.53
N LEU A 230 -5.24 -1.85 11.50
CA LEU A 230 -5.90 -0.73 10.85
C LEU A 230 -6.14 0.33 11.92
N GLU A 231 -5.38 1.42 11.91
CA GLU A 231 -5.48 2.46 12.93
C GLU A 231 -6.52 3.51 12.55
N ILE A 232 -7.46 3.81 13.46
CA ILE A 232 -8.31 5.00 13.38
C ILE A 232 -7.64 6.14 14.12
N TYR A 233 -7.59 7.30 13.48
CA TYR A 233 -7.19 8.54 14.14
C TYR A 233 -8.42 9.39 14.48
N GLY A 234 -8.47 9.91 15.71
CA GLY A 234 -9.54 10.79 16.20
C GLY A 234 -9.08 12.21 16.49
N ARG A 235 -9.90 13.22 16.22
CA ARG A 235 -9.67 14.61 16.69
C ARG A 235 -10.99 15.22 17.12
N ILE A 236 -10.98 15.84 18.29
CA ILE A 236 -12.16 16.44 18.92
C ILE A 236 -11.98 17.94 19.07
N THR A 237 -13.05 18.70 18.87
CA THR A 237 -13.16 20.10 19.25
C THR A 237 -14.61 20.48 19.54
N THR A 238 -14.84 21.69 20.04
CA THR A 238 -16.16 22.33 20.04
C THR A 238 -16.32 23.16 18.77
N PHE A 239 -17.45 23.00 18.07
CA PHE A 239 -17.75 23.75 16.86
C PHE A 239 -19.21 24.20 16.90
N ASN A 240 -19.47 25.51 16.76
CA ASN A 240 -20.82 26.11 16.89
C ASN A 240 -21.59 25.66 18.16
N GLY A 241 -20.89 25.49 19.28
CA GLY A 241 -21.50 25.17 20.57
C GLY A 241 -21.84 23.69 20.82
N VAL A 242 -21.42 22.78 19.93
CA VAL A 242 -21.55 21.33 20.11
C VAL A 242 -20.19 20.64 19.94
N TYR A 243 -20.04 19.42 20.45
CA TYR A 243 -18.81 18.67 20.29
C TYR A 243 -18.78 17.99 18.92
N ALA A 244 -17.66 18.16 18.21
CA ALA A 244 -17.38 17.52 16.93
C ALA A 244 -16.24 16.53 17.11
N LEU A 245 -16.52 15.24 16.92
CA LEU A 245 -15.55 14.16 16.95
C LEU A 245 -15.33 13.69 15.52
N MET A 246 -14.16 13.97 14.96
CA MET A 246 -13.76 13.45 13.66
C MET A 246 -12.99 12.15 13.85
N TYR A 247 -13.45 11.09 13.21
CA TYR A 247 -12.75 9.80 13.10
C TYR A 247 -12.28 9.63 11.66
N SER A 248 -11.01 9.29 11.47
CA SER A 248 -10.38 9.27 10.15
C SER A 248 -9.63 7.96 9.91
N TRP A 249 -9.77 7.45 8.70
CA TRP A 249 -9.09 6.26 8.20
C TRP A 249 -8.11 6.66 7.11
N TYR A 250 -6.93 6.06 7.17
CA TYR A 250 -5.94 6.19 6.12
C TYR A 250 -5.94 4.94 5.25
N PHE A 251 -6.08 5.15 3.95
CA PHE A 251 -5.97 4.11 2.95
C PHE A 251 -4.65 4.29 2.20
N PRO A 252 -3.66 3.40 2.37
CA PRO A 252 -2.43 3.46 1.59
C PRO A 252 -2.66 3.43 0.07
N LYS A 253 -3.82 2.88 -0.33
CA LYS A 253 -4.30 2.84 -1.70
C LYS A 253 -5.83 2.83 -1.76
N ASP A 254 -6.35 3.74 -2.54
CA ASP A 254 -7.75 3.82 -2.95
C ASP A 254 -7.78 3.83 -4.49
N SER A 255 -8.14 2.72 -5.13
CA SER A 255 -8.28 2.70 -6.59
C SER A 255 -9.18 1.56 -7.04
N PRO A 256 -10.51 1.77 -6.99
CA PRO A 256 -11.47 0.72 -7.29
C PRO A 256 -11.48 0.34 -8.80
N ILE A 257 -10.96 1.21 -9.68
CA ILE A 257 -10.97 1.03 -11.15
C ILE A 257 -9.59 1.33 -11.76
N SER A 258 -9.20 0.59 -12.82
CA SER A 258 -7.97 0.86 -13.59
C SER A 258 -7.94 2.28 -14.13
N GLY A 259 -6.95 3.08 -13.71
CA GLY A 259 -6.76 4.46 -14.15
C GLY A 259 -7.56 5.54 -13.39
N LEU A 260 -8.37 5.14 -12.39
CA LEU A 260 -9.12 6.04 -11.52
C LEU A 260 -8.84 5.64 -10.06
N GLY A 261 -8.18 6.53 -9.31
CA GLY A 261 -7.79 6.29 -7.92
C GLY A 261 -6.53 7.04 -7.49
N HIS A 262 -6.28 7.05 -6.19
CA HIS A 262 -5.27 7.81 -5.50
C HIS A 262 -4.25 6.89 -4.81
N HIS A 263 -2.98 7.30 -4.83
CA HIS A 263 -1.96 6.70 -3.98
C HIS A 263 -1.97 7.53 -2.70
N HIS A 264 -2.26 6.91 -1.56
CA HIS A 264 -2.79 7.57 -0.36
C HIS A 264 -4.24 8.05 -0.55
N ASP A 265 -5.08 7.78 0.44
CA ASP A 265 -6.39 8.42 0.59
C ASP A 265 -6.76 8.50 2.07
N TRP A 266 -7.70 9.40 2.37
CA TRP A 266 -8.22 9.60 3.71
C TRP A 266 -9.74 9.80 3.64
N GLU A 267 -10.46 8.98 4.39
CA GLU A 267 -11.90 9.18 4.62
C GLU A 267 -12.15 9.44 6.10
N HIS A 268 -13.22 10.15 6.42
CA HIS A 268 -13.55 10.52 7.79
C HIS A 268 -15.04 10.67 8.02
N VAL A 269 -15.46 10.44 9.26
CA VAL A 269 -16.81 10.75 9.73
C VAL A 269 -16.71 11.80 10.83
N VAL A 270 -17.62 12.77 10.81
CA VAL A 270 -17.83 13.68 11.95
C VAL A 270 -19.06 13.23 12.72
N VAL A 271 -18.87 12.86 13.97
CA VAL A 271 -19.95 12.55 14.91
C VAL A 271 -20.16 13.77 15.79
N TRP A 272 -21.37 14.31 15.76
CA TRP A 272 -21.76 15.49 16.51
C TRP A 272 -22.46 15.06 17.78
N VAL A 273 -21.96 15.53 18.91
CA VAL A 273 -22.48 15.21 20.24
C VAL A 273 -22.90 16.49 20.93
N ASN A 274 -24.06 16.47 21.60
CA ASN A 274 -24.58 17.63 22.32
C ASN A 274 -23.57 18.17 23.35
N ASP A 275 -23.19 17.33 24.32
CA ASP A 275 -22.23 17.65 25.36
C ASP A 275 -21.68 16.35 25.96
N ILE A 276 -20.38 16.10 25.74
CA ILE A 276 -19.69 14.90 26.22
C ILE A 276 -19.46 14.90 27.74
N THR A 277 -19.73 16.01 28.43
CA THR A 277 -19.58 16.11 29.89
C THR A 277 -20.81 15.65 30.67
N LEU A 278 -21.91 15.36 29.97
CA LEU A 278 -23.14 14.82 30.57
C LEU A 278 -22.97 13.35 30.97
N ASP A 279 -23.76 12.90 31.96
CA ASP A 279 -23.81 11.49 32.35
C ASP A 279 -24.35 10.57 31.22
N SER A 280 -25.07 11.15 30.25
CA SER A 280 -25.65 10.44 29.12
C SER A 280 -25.63 11.34 27.88
N PRO A 281 -24.46 11.50 27.23
CA PRO A 281 -24.32 12.29 26.02
C PRO A 281 -25.14 11.67 24.88
N SER A 282 -25.59 12.51 23.94
CA SER A 282 -26.40 12.08 22.80
C SER A 282 -25.70 12.44 21.50
N ILE A 283 -25.57 11.47 20.60
CA ILE A 283 -25.20 11.73 19.21
C ILE A 283 -26.40 12.44 18.57
N ILE A 284 -26.17 13.68 18.15
CA ILE A 284 -27.21 14.51 17.53
C ILE A 284 -27.16 14.46 16.01
N ALA A 285 -25.97 14.30 15.42
CA ALA A 285 -25.80 14.13 13.98
C ALA A 285 -24.60 13.24 13.65
N VAL A 286 -24.64 12.61 12.48
CA VAL A 286 -23.51 11.88 11.90
C VAL A 286 -23.30 12.36 10.47
N SER A 287 -22.05 12.69 10.12
CA SER A 287 -21.70 13.26 8.82
C SER A 287 -20.52 12.50 8.19
N PRO A 288 -20.75 11.32 7.58
CA PRO A 288 -19.70 10.59 6.87
C PRO A 288 -19.25 11.34 5.60
N SER A 289 -17.96 11.28 5.30
CA SER A 289 -17.41 11.79 4.04
C SER A 289 -17.86 10.93 2.87
N ALA A 290 -18.38 11.60 1.85
CA ALA A 290 -18.81 10.96 0.61
C ALA A 290 -18.45 11.85 -0.58
N LEU A 291 -17.63 11.32 -1.50
CA LEU A 291 -17.15 12.07 -2.68
C LEU A 291 -16.48 13.40 -2.28
N SER A 292 -16.97 14.53 -2.81
CA SER A 292 -16.45 15.87 -2.49
C SER A 292 -17.19 16.54 -1.33
N GLY A 293 -18.08 15.83 -0.62
CA GLY A 293 -18.97 16.39 0.39
C GLY A 293 -19.25 15.44 1.54
N TYR A 294 -20.46 15.52 2.10
CA TYR A 294 -20.89 14.75 3.26
C TYR A 294 -22.32 14.28 3.10
N ASN A 295 -22.58 13.04 3.48
CA ASN A 295 -23.94 12.60 3.77
C ASN A 295 -24.25 13.03 5.20
N ILE A 296 -25.25 13.88 5.42
CA ILE A 296 -25.54 14.44 6.75
C ILE A 296 -26.83 13.84 7.27
N TYR A 297 -26.76 13.20 8.44
CA TYR A 297 -27.89 12.60 9.13
C TYR A 297 -28.16 13.36 10.43
N TYR A 298 -29.21 14.19 10.44
CA TYR A 298 -29.63 14.99 11.59
C TYR A 298 -31.16 14.99 11.73
N PRO A 299 -31.75 14.33 12.74
CA PRO A 299 -31.09 13.35 13.61
C PRO A 299 -30.72 12.05 12.86
N PRO A 300 -29.76 11.26 13.34
CA PRO A 300 -29.45 9.95 12.77
C PRO A 300 -30.59 8.95 13.00
N GLU A 301 -30.73 7.98 12.09
CA GLU A 301 -31.73 6.92 12.24
C GLU A 301 -31.39 6.01 13.42
N SER A 302 -32.40 5.61 14.21
CA SER A 302 -32.18 4.88 15.46
C SER A 302 -31.49 3.52 15.30
N ASN A 303 -31.62 2.87 14.15
CA ASN A 303 -30.95 1.59 13.83
C ASN A 303 -29.47 1.75 13.44
N THR A 304 -29.03 2.98 13.12
CA THR A 304 -27.64 3.35 12.80
C THR A 304 -26.82 3.76 14.03
N ILE A 305 -27.46 3.84 15.20
CA ILE A 305 -26.83 4.15 16.49
C ILE A 305 -26.95 2.93 17.41
N ASP A 306 -25.87 2.60 18.11
CA ASP A 306 -25.86 1.58 19.18
C ASP A 306 -25.24 2.17 20.45
N GLY A 307 -26.08 2.54 21.42
CA GLY A 307 -25.67 3.24 22.62
C GLY A 307 -25.02 4.60 22.30
N PHE A 308 -23.72 4.73 22.58
CA PHE A 308 -22.92 5.92 22.29
C PHE A 308 -22.10 5.81 21.00
N SER A 309 -22.37 4.81 20.17
CA SER A 309 -21.61 4.53 18.94
C SER A 309 -22.45 4.79 17.70
N ALA A 310 -21.87 5.48 16.73
CA ALA A 310 -22.40 5.55 15.38
C ALA A 310 -21.89 4.36 14.56
N LYS A 311 -22.77 3.75 13.76
CA LYS A 311 -22.42 2.70 12.81
C LYS A 311 -22.15 3.33 11.44
N VAL A 312 -20.98 3.02 10.89
CA VAL A 312 -20.50 3.56 9.62
C VAL A 312 -20.06 2.39 8.76
N ASP A 313 -20.49 2.36 7.51
CA ASP A 313 -19.96 1.43 6.51
C ASP A 313 -19.02 2.15 5.54
N TYR A 314 -18.17 1.35 4.92
CA TYR A 314 -17.32 1.76 3.83
C TYR A 314 -17.78 1.02 2.59
N SER A 315 -18.30 1.76 1.62
CA SER A 315 -18.82 1.15 0.38
C SER A 315 -18.02 1.58 -0.83
N SER A 316 -17.92 0.65 -1.79
CA SER A 316 -17.52 0.96 -3.16
C SER A 316 -18.59 0.39 -4.08
N SER A 317 -19.13 1.19 -5.00
CA SER A 317 -20.15 0.73 -5.94
C SER A 317 -19.76 1.02 -7.38
N TRP A 318 -20.19 0.18 -8.32
CA TRP A 318 -19.92 0.34 -9.75
C TRP A 318 -20.46 1.65 -10.38
N LEU A 319 -21.37 2.35 -9.70
CA LEU A 319 -21.93 3.65 -10.08
C LEU A 319 -21.21 4.83 -9.41
N VAL A 320 -20.50 4.57 -8.30
CA VAL A 320 -19.76 5.58 -7.52
C VAL A 320 -18.28 5.30 -7.70
N VAL A 321 -17.64 6.10 -8.54
CA VAL A 321 -16.27 5.89 -9.04
C VAL A 321 -15.20 5.96 -7.93
N ASN A 322 -15.53 6.47 -6.73
CA ASN A 322 -14.65 6.60 -5.57
C ASN A 322 -15.28 5.95 -4.33
N HIS A 323 -14.46 5.62 -3.33
CA HIS A 323 -14.95 5.09 -2.06
C HIS A 323 -15.72 6.16 -1.27
N ALA A 324 -16.66 5.74 -0.44
CA ALA A 324 -17.43 6.64 0.41
C ALA A 324 -17.76 5.94 1.73
N LEU A 325 -17.76 6.72 2.80
CA LEU A 325 -18.35 6.33 4.06
C LEU A 325 -19.83 6.66 4.04
N ASP A 326 -20.65 5.82 4.65
CA ASP A 326 -22.05 6.13 4.90
C ASP A 326 -22.51 5.62 6.27
N SER A 327 -23.67 6.06 6.71
CA SER A 327 -24.31 5.48 7.90
C SER A 327 -24.97 4.15 7.55
N THR A 328 -24.81 3.15 8.42
CA THR A 328 -25.33 1.80 8.16
C THR A 328 -26.13 1.25 9.34
N SER A 329 -27.08 0.35 9.07
CA SER A 329 -27.75 -0.43 10.12
C SER A 329 -26.98 -1.68 10.54
N ASP A 330 -26.01 -2.11 9.72
CA ASP A 330 -25.29 -3.36 9.91
C ASP A 330 -24.31 -3.26 11.09
N ALA A 331 -24.21 -4.35 11.87
CA ALA A 331 -23.27 -4.42 12.96
C ALA A 331 -21.85 -4.66 12.41
N GLY A 332 -20.91 -3.82 12.83
CA GLY A 332 -19.48 -3.94 12.49
C GLY A 332 -18.62 -4.28 13.71
N GLU A 333 -17.30 -4.33 13.47
CA GLU A 333 -16.31 -4.45 14.54
C GLU A 333 -15.99 -3.09 15.17
N THR A 334 -15.53 -3.09 16.41
CA THR A 334 -14.95 -1.90 17.06
C THR A 334 -13.46 -1.80 16.73
N GLN A 335 -12.97 -0.59 16.47
CA GLN A 335 -11.58 -0.35 16.14
C GLN A 335 -10.88 0.46 17.24
N ASP A 336 -9.58 0.21 17.42
CA ASP A 336 -8.76 0.97 18.36
C ASP A 336 -8.53 2.40 17.84
N LEU A 337 -8.57 3.37 18.77
CA LEU A 337 -8.56 4.80 18.46
C LEU A 337 -7.33 5.47 19.05
N ILE A 338 -6.62 6.23 18.20
CA ILE A 338 -5.55 7.13 18.63
C ILE A 338 -6.01 8.58 18.44
N MET A 339 -6.15 9.31 19.53
CA MET A 339 -6.53 10.73 19.46
C MET A 339 -5.34 11.60 19.02
N TRP A 340 -5.63 12.72 18.35
CA TRP A 340 -4.63 13.65 17.82
C TRP A 340 -3.65 14.16 18.89
N ASP A 341 -4.14 14.35 20.11
CA ASP A 341 -3.35 14.75 21.28
C ASP A 341 -2.53 13.60 21.88
N GLN A 342 -2.92 12.34 21.63
CA GLN A 342 -2.17 11.13 22.00
C GLN A 342 -1.03 10.80 21.02
N LEU A 343 -1.05 11.34 19.80
CA LEU A 343 0.05 11.18 18.84
C LEU A 343 1.35 11.77 19.38
N THR A 344 2.46 11.07 19.11
CA THR A 344 3.81 11.64 19.35
C THR A 344 4.03 12.87 18.47
N ASP A 345 4.89 13.79 18.90
CA ASP A 345 5.23 14.99 18.11
C ASP A 345 5.74 14.62 16.71
N ALA A 346 6.51 13.53 16.59
CA ALA A 346 7.00 13.03 15.31
C ALA A 346 5.86 12.57 14.38
N ALA A 347 4.90 11.79 14.91
CA ALA A 347 3.75 11.32 14.14
C ALA A 347 2.85 12.49 13.72
N ARG A 348 2.58 13.43 14.64
CA ARG A 348 1.80 14.63 14.35
C ARG A 348 2.48 15.49 13.28
N THR A 349 3.79 15.71 13.40
CA THR A 349 4.59 16.45 12.40
C THR A 349 4.57 15.77 11.03
N ALA A 350 4.58 14.44 10.98
CA ALA A 350 4.50 13.69 9.73
C ALA A 350 3.12 13.89 9.05
N LEU A 351 2.03 13.81 9.81
CA LEU A 351 0.67 14.04 9.27
C LEU A 351 0.45 15.48 8.82
N GLU A 352 1.07 16.46 9.49
CA GLU A 352 1.00 17.87 9.09
C GLU A 352 1.76 18.14 7.78
N ASN A 353 2.97 17.60 7.63
CA ASN A 353 3.92 18.08 6.63
C ASN A 353 4.16 17.13 5.45
N THR A 354 3.74 15.87 5.53
CA THR A 354 3.94 14.92 4.43
C THR A 354 3.07 15.28 3.25
N ASP A 355 3.66 15.29 2.06
CA ASP A 355 2.95 15.38 0.80
C ASP A 355 2.30 14.03 0.47
N PHE A 356 0.99 13.94 0.66
CA PHE A 356 0.17 12.77 0.31
C PHE A 356 -0.38 12.85 -1.13
N GLY A 357 0.17 13.74 -1.97
CA GLY A 357 -0.33 14.00 -3.31
C GLY A 357 -1.70 14.66 -3.25
N ASP A 358 -2.67 14.08 -3.95
CA ASP A 358 -4.05 14.62 -4.00
C ASP A 358 -4.86 14.30 -2.73
N ALA A 359 -4.38 13.42 -1.86
CA ALA A 359 -5.06 13.02 -0.64
C ALA A 359 -4.88 14.06 0.48
N ASN A 360 -5.97 14.34 1.20
CA ASN A 360 -6.01 15.38 2.21
C ASN A 360 -6.23 14.78 3.59
N VAL A 361 -5.21 14.81 4.44
CA VAL A 361 -5.34 14.43 5.86
C VAL A 361 -6.42 15.33 6.49
N PRO A 362 -7.56 14.79 6.95
CA PRO A 362 -8.72 15.61 7.33
C PRO A 362 -8.51 16.27 8.69
N MET A 363 -7.77 15.62 9.59
CA MET A 363 -7.56 16.10 10.96
C MET A 363 -6.38 17.05 11.14
N LYS A 364 -5.60 17.35 10.10
CA LYS A 364 -4.48 18.30 10.21
C LYS A 364 -4.98 19.73 10.40
N ASP A 365 -4.18 20.58 11.05
CA ASP A 365 -4.57 21.95 11.43
C ASP A 365 -5.09 22.76 10.24
N ALA A 366 -4.46 22.63 9.07
CA ALA A 366 -4.85 23.36 7.86
C ALA A 366 -6.23 22.95 7.29
N ASN A 367 -6.72 21.75 7.62
CA ASN A 367 -7.95 21.18 7.04
C ASN A 367 -9.09 21.06 8.04
N PHE A 368 -8.79 20.84 9.32
CA PHE A 368 -9.73 20.36 10.31
C PHE A 368 -10.97 21.24 10.45
N GLU A 369 -10.80 22.54 10.72
CA GLU A 369 -11.94 23.45 10.88
C GLU A 369 -12.78 23.61 9.62
N ALA A 370 -12.15 23.69 8.45
CA ALA A 370 -12.86 23.80 7.17
C ALA A 370 -13.67 22.53 6.86
N LYS A 371 -13.12 21.35 7.19
CA LYS A 371 -13.83 20.07 7.05
C LYS A 371 -15.00 19.98 8.01
N LEU A 372 -14.88 20.45 9.25
CA LEU A 372 -15.99 20.54 10.21
C LEU A 372 -17.09 21.48 9.72
N ALA A 373 -16.74 22.65 9.17
CA ALA A 373 -17.71 23.59 8.63
C ALA A 373 -18.53 22.98 7.48
N ASN A 374 -17.88 22.23 6.58
CA ASN A 374 -18.55 21.56 5.48
C ASN A 374 -19.41 20.35 5.92
N ALA A 375 -19.08 19.74 7.06
CA ALA A 375 -19.80 18.62 7.64
C ALA A 375 -20.93 19.06 8.59
N TYR A 376 -21.02 20.35 8.92
CA TYR A 376 -21.96 20.85 9.92
C TYR A 376 -23.39 20.64 9.46
N TYR A 377 -24.23 20.14 10.36
CA TYR A 377 -25.56 19.62 10.04
C TYR A 377 -26.66 20.69 9.89
N SER A 378 -26.31 21.97 9.89
CA SER A 378 -27.26 23.09 9.94
C SER A 378 -27.01 24.16 8.88
#